data_AF-A0A8K0KBY1-F1
#
_entry.id   AF-A0A8K0KBY1-F1
#
_cell.length_a   1.000
_cell.length_b   1.000
_cell.length_c   1.000
_cell.angle_alpha   90.00
_cell.angle_beta   90.00
_cell.angle_gamma   90.00
#
_symmetry.space_group_name_H-M   'P 1'
#
loop_
_entity.id
_entity.type
_entity.pdbx_description
1 polymer ?
#
loop_
_entity_poly.entity_id
_entity_poly.type
_entity_poly.pdbx_seq_one_letter_code
_entity_poly.pdbx_strand_id
1 'polypeptide(L)'
;MLKSIRERNTAVLPADLPIIWNNRLRKTAGYCYNRRIKSSDGSFVRSSRVELSSKIVDNSARLRDTLVHELCHAATWIISEVTGGHGPTWKRWTYRAMEAFPEIPPISRCHNYDIETKYKYKCSGCNYSIGRHSKSLDVERKVCGICCGKFELFVNKKNDKGKPMPSTPRTPNAFALFVKENYGSAKKSKENLKHKDVMKILSEQFAATKISNAIPEERD
;
A
#
# COMPACT_ATOMS: atom_id res chain seq x y z
N MET A 1 -19.90 -49.86 24.23
CA MET A 1 -18.95 -49.69 23.10
C MET A 1 -19.44 -48.52 22.26
N LEU A 2 -18.96 -47.31 22.55
CA LEU A 2 -19.41 -46.06 21.91
C LEU A 2 -18.91 -46.03 20.45
N LYS A 3 -19.76 -46.38 19.49
CA LYS A 3 -19.55 -45.99 18.10
C LYS A 3 -19.93 -44.50 17.97
N SER A 4 -19.04 -43.62 18.45
CA SER A 4 -19.06 -42.22 18.04
C SER A 4 -18.62 -42.18 16.58
N ILE A 5 -19.60 -42.27 15.68
CA ILE A 5 -19.44 -41.85 14.30
C ILE A 5 -19.23 -40.34 14.39
N ARG A 6 -17.98 -39.90 14.50
CA ARG A 6 -17.60 -38.55 14.09
C ARG A 6 -17.89 -38.50 12.61
N GLU A 7 -19.08 -38.03 12.23
CA GLU A 7 -19.31 -37.46 10.91
C GLU A 7 -18.21 -36.42 10.71
N ARG A 8 -17.20 -36.79 9.91
CA ARG A 8 -16.23 -35.85 9.39
C ARG A 8 -17.02 -34.97 8.45
N ASN A 9 -17.58 -33.88 8.98
CA ASN A 9 -18.21 -32.83 8.20
C ASN A 9 -17.24 -32.47 7.06
N THR A 10 -17.61 -32.86 5.84
CA THR A 10 -16.87 -32.68 4.58
C THR A 10 -16.93 -31.24 4.08
N ALA A 11 -17.36 -30.32 4.94
CA ALA A 11 -17.45 -28.92 4.62
C ALA A 11 -16.04 -28.35 4.37
N VAL A 12 -15.82 -28.00 3.11
CA VAL A 12 -14.62 -27.36 2.59
C VAL A 12 -14.93 -25.90 2.27
N LEU A 13 -13.91 -25.06 2.17
CA LEU A 13 -14.08 -23.72 1.64
C LEU A 13 -14.49 -23.81 0.15
N PRO A 14 -15.34 -22.90 -0.35
CA PRO A 14 -15.68 -22.84 -1.77
C PRO A 14 -14.41 -22.73 -2.63
N ALA A 15 -14.33 -23.52 -3.70
CA ALA A 15 -13.17 -23.53 -4.60
C ALA A 15 -13.00 -22.18 -5.33
N ASP A 16 -14.08 -21.43 -5.47
CA ASP A 16 -14.17 -20.12 -6.09
C ASP A 16 -14.08 -18.96 -5.07
N LEU A 17 -13.67 -19.22 -3.81
CA LEU A 17 -13.47 -18.19 -2.80
C LEU A 17 -12.53 -17.09 -3.34
N PRO A 18 -13.00 -15.83 -3.46
CA PRO A 18 -12.19 -14.80 -4.11
C PRO A 18 -10.98 -14.41 -3.26
N ILE A 19 -9.79 -14.49 -3.86
CA ILE A 19 -8.53 -13.98 -3.31
C ILE A 19 -8.07 -12.83 -4.19
N ILE A 20 -8.00 -11.62 -3.62
CA ILE A 20 -7.81 -10.38 -4.40
C ILE A 20 -6.62 -9.59 -3.86
N TRP A 21 -5.78 -9.08 -4.75
CA TRP A 21 -4.73 -8.13 -4.40
C TRP A 21 -5.31 -6.71 -4.22
N ASN A 22 -5.09 -6.11 -3.05
CA ASN A 22 -5.57 -4.77 -2.70
C ASN A 22 -4.42 -3.82 -2.32
N ASN A 23 -4.12 -2.86 -3.20
CA ASN A 23 -3.07 -1.85 -2.99
C ASN A 23 -3.43 -0.74 -1.96
N ARG A 24 -4.69 -0.74 -1.49
CA ARG A 24 -5.22 0.19 -0.48
C ARG A 24 -4.99 -0.33 0.94
N LEU A 25 -4.77 -1.64 1.14
CA LEU A 25 -4.33 -2.20 2.41
C LEU A 25 -2.89 -1.77 2.69
N ARG A 26 -2.72 -0.88 3.68
CA ARG A 26 -1.44 -0.24 4.02
C ARG A 26 -0.97 -0.47 5.45
N LYS A 27 -1.84 -1.07 6.27
CA LYS A 27 -1.59 -1.33 7.70
C LYS A 27 -1.73 -2.80 8.09
N THR A 28 -2.43 -3.58 7.26
CA THR A 28 -2.62 -5.01 7.43
C THR A 28 -2.16 -5.73 6.17
N ALA A 29 -1.56 -6.90 6.35
CA ALA A 29 -1.10 -7.74 5.25
C ALA A 29 -2.27 -8.42 4.52
N GLY A 30 -3.33 -8.75 5.25
CA GLY A 30 -4.52 -9.41 4.71
C GLY A 30 -5.78 -8.94 5.42
N TYR A 31 -6.93 -9.27 4.83
CA TYR A 31 -8.24 -9.09 5.45
C TYR A 31 -9.28 -10.05 4.87
N CYS A 32 -9.99 -10.76 5.74
CA CYS A 32 -11.15 -11.57 5.36
C CYS A 32 -12.46 -10.78 5.50
N TYR A 33 -13.15 -10.57 4.39
CA TYR A 33 -14.47 -9.94 4.35
C TYR A 33 -15.56 -11.00 4.35
N ASN A 34 -16.27 -11.10 5.47
CA ASN A 34 -17.38 -12.02 5.66
C ASN A 34 -18.72 -11.33 5.41
N ARG A 35 -19.61 -11.97 4.66
CA ARG A 35 -20.97 -11.46 4.42
C ARG A 35 -21.99 -12.59 4.32
N ARG A 36 -23.26 -12.22 4.47
CA ARG A 36 -24.40 -13.06 4.06
C ARG A 36 -24.90 -12.57 2.71
N ILE A 37 -25.14 -13.49 1.79
CA ILE A 37 -25.72 -13.23 0.48
C ILE A 37 -27.10 -13.86 0.46
N LYS A 38 -28.11 -13.11 0.00
CA LYS A 38 -29.45 -13.64 -0.18
C LYS A 38 -29.47 -14.48 -1.46
N SER A 39 -29.88 -15.73 -1.33
CA SER A 39 -30.08 -16.66 -2.43
C SER A 39 -31.42 -16.41 -3.12
N SER A 40 -31.58 -16.95 -4.33
CA SER A 40 -32.81 -16.82 -5.14
C SER A 40 -34.04 -17.42 -4.46
N ASP A 41 -33.86 -18.43 -3.62
CA ASP A 41 -34.89 -19.08 -2.80
C ASP A 41 -35.26 -18.29 -1.53
N GLY A 42 -34.64 -17.13 -1.30
CA GLY A 42 -34.85 -16.30 -0.12
C GLY A 42 -34.00 -16.70 1.10
N SER A 43 -33.24 -17.79 1.03
CA SER A 43 -32.28 -18.19 2.08
C SER A 43 -31.05 -17.28 2.10
N PHE A 44 -30.24 -17.38 3.16
CA PHE A 44 -28.98 -16.64 3.26
C PHE A 44 -27.79 -17.60 3.29
N VAL A 45 -26.85 -17.42 2.37
CA VAL A 45 -25.60 -18.17 2.31
C VAL A 45 -24.47 -17.31 2.85
N ARG A 46 -23.64 -17.90 3.73
CA ARG A 46 -22.41 -17.26 4.20
C ARG A 46 -21.36 -17.31 3.10
N SER A 47 -20.78 -16.15 2.79
CA SER A 47 -19.71 -16.01 1.81
C SER A 47 -18.58 -15.19 2.39
N SER A 48 -17.36 -15.44 1.92
CA SER A 48 -16.16 -14.71 2.29
C SER A 48 -15.37 -14.35 1.04
N ARG A 49 -14.58 -13.28 1.14
CA ARG A 49 -13.45 -13.02 0.23
C ARG A 49 -12.22 -12.64 1.05
N VAL A 50 -11.05 -12.99 0.56
CA VAL A 50 -9.76 -12.61 1.15
C VAL A 50 -9.12 -11.54 0.30
N GLU A 51 -8.67 -10.47 0.93
CA GLU A 51 -7.90 -9.43 0.29
C GLU A 51 -6.48 -9.41 0.85
N LEU A 52 -5.46 -9.37 -0.03
CA LEU A 52 -4.04 -9.36 0.33
C LEU A 52 -3.40 -8.04 -0.07
N SER A 53 -2.57 -7.47 0.80
CA SER A 53 -1.87 -6.22 0.54
C SER A 53 -0.67 -6.46 -0.37
N SER A 54 -0.71 -5.90 -1.58
CA SER A 54 0.42 -5.91 -2.50
C SER A 54 1.62 -5.08 -2.02
N LYS A 55 1.49 -4.34 -0.92
CA LYS A 55 2.55 -3.49 -0.35
C LYS A 55 3.24 -4.11 0.87
N ILE A 56 2.64 -5.14 1.45
CA ILE A 56 3.11 -5.77 2.69
C ILE A 56 3.44 -7.24 2.44
N VAL A 57 2.62 -7.93 1.65
CA VAL A 57 2.87 -9.31 1.22
C VAL A 57 3.77 -9.25 -0.02
N ASP A 58 5.07 -9.18 0.23
CA ASP A 58 6.12 -8.95 -0.78
C ASP A 58 7.05 -10.16 -0.98
N ASN A 59 6.79 -11.28 -0.29
CA ASN A 59 7.54 -12.52 -0.42
C ASN A 59 6.65 -13.74 -0.11
N SER A 60 7.13 -14.94 -0.46
CA SER A 60 6.39 -16.19 -0.34
C SER A 60 6.03 -16.56 1.10
N ALA A 61 6.92 -16.30 2.07
CA ALA A 61 6.65 -16.59 3.48
C ALA A 61 5.49 -15.74 4.00
N ARG A 62 5.52 -14.43 3.72
CA ARG A 62 4.41 -13.51 4.07
C ARG A 62 3.11 -13.89 3.38
N LEU A 63 3.17 -14.33 2.12
CA LEU A 63 1.99 -14.78 1.38
C LEU A 63 1.36 -15.99 2.06
N ARG A 64 2.16 -17.03 2.32
CA ARG A 64 1.71 -18.24 3.01
C ARG A 64 1.07 -17.91 4.36
N ASP A 65 1.81 -17.20 5.22
CA ASP A 65 1.39 -16.95 6.60
C ASP A 65 0.13 -16.08 6.66
N THR A 66 0.04 -15.07 5.80
CA THR A 66 -1.15 -14.20 5.73
C THR A 66 -2.33 -14.89 5.08
N LEU A 67 -2.13 -15.61 3.97
CA LEU A 67 -3.24 -16.28 3.30
C LEU A 67 -3.89 -17.35 4.20
N VAL A 68 -3.09 -18.21 4.84
CA VAL A 68 -3.64 -19.25 5.72
C VAL A 68 -4.35 -18.65 6.94
N HIS A 69 -3.86 -17.52 7.47
CA HIS A 69 -4.51 -16.77 8.54
C HIS A 69 -5.92 -16.31 8.13
N GLU A 70 -6.03 -15.66 6.96
CA GLU A 70 -7.31 -15.16 6.46
C GLU A 70 -8.27 -16.29 6.06
N LEU A 71 -7.76 -17.41 5.53
CA LEU A 71 -8.56 -18.59 5.25
C LEU A 71 -9.10 -19.25 6.53
N CYS A 72 -8.40 -19.18 7.66
CA CYS A 72 -8.93 -19.63 8.95
C CYS A 72 -10.12 -18.77 9.41
N HIS A 73 -10.12 -17.45 9.12
CA HIS A 73 -11.29 -16.60 9.34
C HIS A 73 -12.45 -16.98 8.42
N ALA A 74 -12.18 -17.23 7.13
CA ALA A 74 -13.20 -17.68 6.19
C ALA A 74 -13.82 -19.03 6.61
N ALA A 75 -13.00 -19.99 7.06
CA ALA A 75 -13.47 -21.29 7.51
C ALA A 75 -14.30 -21.19 8.80
N THR A 76 -13.90 -20.32 9.73
CA THR A 76 -14.67 -20.02 10.94
C THR A 76 -16.06 -19.49 10.59
N TRP A 77 -16.14 -18.59 9.61
CA TRP A 77 -17.40 -18.00 9.14
C TRP A 77 -18.25 -18.98 8.34
N ILE A 78 -17.72 -19.54 7.25
CA ILE A 78 -18.48 -20.34 6.27
C ILE A 78 -18.79 -21.73 6.85
N ILE A 79 -17.79 -22.42 7.40
CA ILE A 79 -17.92 -23.84 7.75
C ILE A 79 -18.38 -24.01 9.19
N SER A 80 -17.80 -23.27 10.12
CA SER A 80 -18.19 -23.35 11.53
C SER A 80 -19.34 -22.44 11.91
N GLU A 81 -19.79 -21.59 10.99
CA GLU A 81 -20.94 -20.71 11.19
C GLU A 81 -20.79 -19.72 12.36
N VAL A 82 -19.56 -19.48 12.82
CA VAL A 82 -19.26 -18.62 13.98
C VAL A 82 -18.80 -17.24 13.50
N THR A 83 -19.36 -16.20 14.11
CA THR A 83 -18.86 -14.83 13.97
C THR A 83 -17.83 -14.55 15.05
N GLY A 84 -16.66 -14.03 14.67
CA GLY A 84 -15.65 -13.61 15.63
C GLY A 84 -14.30 -13.36 14.98
N GLY A 85 -13.35 -12.90 15.80
CA GLY A 85 -11.94 -12.83 15.44
C GLY A 85 -11.19 -14.10 15.82
N HIS A 86 -10.03 -13.97 16.49
CA HIS A 86 -9.15 -15.07 16.86
C HIS A 86 -9.59 -15.89 18.08
N GLY A 87 -10.88 -16.26 18.15
CA GLY A 87 -11.45 -17.08 19.23
C GLY A 87 -11.11 -18.57 19.13
N PRO A 88 -11.69 -19.42 20.02
CA PRO A 88 -11.42 -20.87 20.04
C PRO A 88 -11.69 -21.57 18.70
N THR A 89 -12.76 -21.19 17.99
CA THR A 89 -13.11 -21.76 16.68
C THR A 89 -12.04 -21.44 15.62
N TRP A 90 -11.59 -20.18 15.56
CA TRP A 90 -10.50 -19.79 14.67
C TRP A 90 -9.21 -20.56 14.99
N LYS A 91 -8.88 -20.67 16.28
CA LYS A 91 -7.72 -21.44 16.75
C LYS A 91 -7.82 -22.93 16.39
N ARG A 92 -9.02 -23.52 16.38
CA ARG A 92 -9.22 -24.89 15.89
C ARG A 92 -8.91 -25.01 14.40
N TRP A 93 -9.29 -24.02 13.59
CA TRP A 93 -8.94 -24.01 12.16
C TRP A 93 -7.45 -23.84 11.91
N THR A 94 -6.74 -23.05 12.73
CA THR A 94 -5.29 -22.97 12.62
C THR A 94 -4.62 -24.31 12.91
N TYR A 95 -5.08 -25.04 13.93
CA TYR A 95 -4.59 -26.39 14.21
C TYR A 95 -4.83 -27.36 13.07
N ARG A 96 -6.02 -27.33 12.46
CA ARG A 96 -6.31 -28.17 11.29
C ARG A 96 -5.41 -27.84 10.10
N ALA A 97 -5.11 -26.56 9.87
CA ALA A 97 -4.20 -26.16 8.81
C ALA A 97 -2.76 -26.64 9.08
N MET A 98 -2.27 -26.52 10.31
CA MET A 98 -0.95 -27.01 10.71
C MET A 98 -0.83 -28.54 10.69
N GLU A 99 -1.92 -29.26 10.96
CA GLU A 99 -1.97 -30.72 10.81
C GLU A 99 -1.92 -31.15 9.34
N ALA A 100 -2.63 -30.44 8.47
CA ALA A 100 -2.66 -30.72 7.03
C ALA A 100 -1.36 -30.33 6.31
N PHE A 101 -0.67 -29.30 6.80
CA PHE A 101 0.58 -28.79 6.23
C PHE A 101 1.65 -28.64 7.33
N PRO A 102 2.28 -29.75 7.78
CA PRO A 102 3.26 -29.71 8.88
C PRO A 102 4.48 -28.82 8.63
N GLU A 103 4.74 -28.46 7.37
CA GLU A 103 5.83 -27.57 6.95
C GLU A 103 5.55 -26.08 7.20
N ILE A 104 4.30 -25.69 7.46
CA ILE A 104 3.97 -24.29 7.72
C ILE A 104 4.29 -23.95 9.19
N PRO A 105 4.86 -22.76 9.47
CA PRO A 105 5.11 -22.34 10.83
C PRO A 105 3.78 -22.13 11.59
N PRO A 106 3.85 -22.05 12.94
CA PRO A 106 2.67 -21.77 13.73
C PRO A 106 1.91 -20.52 13.29
N ILE A 107 0.62 -20.67 13.00
CA ILE A 107 -0.23 -19.55 12.56
C ILE A 107 -0.53 -18.65 13.75
N SER A 108 0.06 -17.45 13.75
CA SER A 108 -0.11 -16.45 14.80
C SER A 108 -1.38 -15.60 14.62
N ARG A 109 -1.81 -14.95 15.71
CA ARG A 109 -2.94 -13.98 15.69
C ARG A 109 -2.59 -12.68 14.97
N CYS A 110 -1.33 -12.27 15.06
CA CYS A 110 -0.84 -11.02 14.50
C CYS A 110 0.45 -11.29 13.72
N HIS A 111 0.62 -10.60 12.60
CA HIS A 111 1.89 -10.52 11.90
C HIS A 111 2.67 -9.30 12.39
N ASN A 112 3.92 -9.50 12.80
CA ASN A 112 4.84 -8.40 13.11
C ASN A 112 5.82 -8.19 11.96
N TYR A 113 5.28 -7.86 10.78
CA TYR A 113 6.10 -7.64 9.60
C TYR A 113 6.79 -6.27 9.65
N ASP A 114 8.08 -6.25 9.35
CA ASP A 114 8.78 -5.02 9.02
C ASP A 114 8.31 -4.52 7.65
N ILE A 115 7.42 -3.53 7.66
CA ILE A 115 6.85 -2.97 6.43
C ILE A 115 7.82 -1.94 5.86
N GLU A 116 8.38 -2.25 4.69
CA GLU A 116 9.17 -1.28 3.95
C GLU A 116 8.28 -0.18 3.37
N THR A 117 8.55 1.06 3.78
CA THR A 117 7.85 2.23 3.27
C THR A 117 8.79 3.15 2.50
N LYS A 118 8.32 3.66 1.36
CA LYS A 118 9.07 4.59 0.51
C LYS A 118 9.34 5.94 1.18
N TYR A 119 8.43 6.41 2.02
CA TYR A 119 8.53 7.72 2.68
C TYR A 119 8.58 7.51 4.19
N LYS A 120 9.59 8.05 4.85
CA LYS A 120 9.75 8.02 6.30
C LYS A 120 9.77 9.46 6.80
N TYR A 121 8.91 9.77 7.75
CA TYR A 121 8.86 11.08 8.39
C TYR A 121 9.53 10.96 9.76
N LYS A 122 10.57 11.75 10.02
CA LYS A 122 11.31 11.72 11.28
C LYS A 122 11.14 13.06 12.00
N CYS A 123 10.82 13.03 13.28
CA CYS A 123 10.74 14.23 14.09
C CYS A 123 12.14 14.75 14.38
N SER A 124 12.37 16.05 14.16
CA SER A 124 13.66 16.70 14.41
C SER A 124 13.97 16.84 15.91
N GLY A 125 12.95 16.90 16.77
CA GLY A 125 13.14 17.09 18.21
C GLY A 125 13.36 15.79 19.00
N CYS A 126 12.56 14.75 18.77
CA CYS A 126 12.60 13.51 19.57
C CYS A 126 12.99 12.25 18.79
N ASN A 127 13.41 12.39 17.52
CA ASN A 127 13.77 11.28 16.62
C ASN A 127 12.65 10.25 16.30
N TYR A 128 11.44 10.39 16.85
CA TYR A 128 10.30 9.55 16.51
C TYR A 128 10.07 9.50 14.99
N SER A 129 9.79 8.32 14.45
CA SER A 129 9.68 8.15 13.01
C SER A 129 8.45 7.36 12.57
N ILE A 130 7.87 7.75 11.43
CA ILE A 130 6.65 7.15 10.87
C ILE A 130 6.89 6.80 9.41
N GLY A 131 6.71 5.52 9.07
CA GLY A 131 6.71 5.04 7.68
C GLY A 131 5.37 5.28 6.96
N ARG A 132 5.42 5.67 5.68
CA ARG A 132 4.26 5.89 4.80
C ARG A 132 4.53 5.43 3.36
N HIS A 133 3.54 4.80 2.73
CA HIS A 133 3.63 4.38 1.32
C HIS A 133 3.39 5.52 0.31
N SER A 134 2.97 6.71 0.76
CA SER A 134 2.81 7.92 -0.05
C SER A 134 3.29 9.15 0.73
N LYS A 135 3.54 10.28 0.03
CA LYS A 135 3.84 11.57 0.66
C LYS A 135 2.58 12.20 1.27
N SER A 136 1.99 11.54 2.25
CA SER A 136 0.67 11.89 2.79
C SER A 136 0.69 12.72 4.07
N LEU A 137 1.86 12.92 4.67
CA LEU A 137 1.98 13.80 5.85
C LEU A 137 2.43 15.17 5.39
N ASP A 138 1.56 16.15 5.60
CA ASP A 138 1.86 17.58 5.45
C ASP A 138 2.67 18.03 6.67
N VAL A 139 3.97 18.27 6.46
CA VAL A 139 4.92 18.61 7.52
C VAL A 139 4.75 20.03 8.05
N GLU A 140 4.08 20.91 7.32
CA GLU A 140 3.80 22.29 7.77
C GLU A 140 2.61 22.33 8.73
N ARG A 141 1.62 21.46 8.50
CA ARG A 141 0.38 21.44 9.29
C ARG A 141 0.39 20.42 10.43
N LYS A 142 1.30 19.42 10.39
CA LYS A 142 1.33 18.32 11.37
C LYS A 142 2.62 18.34 12.16
N VAL A 143 2.47 18.25 13.48
CA VAL A 143 3.56 18.17 14.45
C VAL A 143 3.64 16.80 15.10
N CYS A 144 4.77 16.50 15.73
CA CYS A 144 4.96 15.25 16.46
C CYS A 144 4.04 15.18 17.68
N GLY A 145 3.31 14.07 17.83
CA GLY A 145 2.42 13.88 18.98
C GLY A 145 3.11 13.63 20.32
N ILE A 146 4.44 13.46 20.33
CA ILE A 146 5.23 13.20 21.55
C ILE A 146 5.82 14.51 22.08
N CYS A 147 6.51 15.28 21.23
CA CYS A 147 7.23 16.50 21.65
C CYS A 147 6.78 17.78 20.94
N CYS A 148 5.72 17.74 20.13
CA CYS A 148 5.23 18.87 19.32
C CYS A 148 6.25 19.44 18.30
N GLY A 149 7.39 18.77 18.08
CA GLY A 149 8.39 19.17 17.08
C GLY A 149 7.95 18.94 15.63
N LYS A 150 8.66 19.55 14.68
CA LYS A 150 8.40 19.41 13.23
C LYS A 150 8.85 18.04 12.70
N PHE A 151 8.26 17.63 11.58
CA PHE A 151 8.65 16.42 10.85
C PHE A 151 9.50 16.76 9.62
N GLU A 152 10.51 15.95 9.37
CA GLU A 152 11.31 15.98 8.15
C GLU A 152 11.04 14.73 7.30
N LEU A 153 10.92 14.90 5.99
CA LEU A 153 10.65 13.81 5.05
C LEU A 153 11.96 13.20 4.52
N PHE A 154 12.12 11.91 4.77
CA PHE A 154 13.14 11.04 4.19
C PHE A 154 12.50 10.14 3.13
N VAL A 155 13.08 10.06 1.93
CA VAL A 155 12.64 9.12 0.89
C VAL A 155 13.64 7.98 0.81
N ASN A 156 13.17 6.77 1.10
CA ASN A 156 13.93 5.54 0.88
C ASN A 156 13.92 5.25 -0.63
N LYS A 157 14.91 5.77 -1.36
CA LYS A 157 15.16 5.33 -2.74
C LYS A 157 16.03 4.08 -2.68
N LYS A 158 15.59 3.01 -3.37
CA LYS A 158 16.47 1.88 -3.71
C LYS A 158 17.15 2.19 -5.04
N ASN A 159 18.46 2.00 -5.11
CA ASN A 159 19.22 2.03 -6.37
C ASN A 159 18.89 0.76 -7.18
N ASP A 160 19.27 0.68 -8.47
CA ASP A 160 19.22 -0.58 -9.24
C ASP A 160 19.96 -1.75 -8.56
N LYS A 161 20.84 -1.45 -7.60
CA LYS A 161 21.57 -2.42 -6.77
C LYS A 161 21.00 -2.60 -5.36
N GLY A 162 19.76 -2.20 -5.10
CA GLY A 162 19.04 -2.44 -3.83
C GLY A 162 19.51 -1.64 -2.60
N LYS A 163 20.56 -0.81 -2.69
CA LYS A 163 21.04 -0.01 -1.56
C LYS A 163 20.11 1.17 -1.25
N PRO A 164 19.92 1.58 0.02
CA PRO A 164 19.18 2.78 0.38
C PRO A 164 20.01 4.03 0.07
N MET A 165 19.46 4.96 -0.71
CA MET A 165 20.07 6.28 -0.94
C MET A 165 19.19 7.36 -0.29
N PRO A 166 19.75 8.21 0.61
CA PRO A 166 19.04 9.36 1.14
C PRO A 166 18.65 10.30 -0.01
N SER A 167 17.37 10.66 -0.10
CA SER A 167 16.93 11.67 -1.06
C SER A 167 17.21 13.06 -0.51
N THR A 168 18.17 13.77 -1.10
CA THR A 168 18.21 15.24 -1.03
C THR A 168 16.92 15.83 -1.63
N PRO A 169 16.44 16.99 -1.16
CA PRO A 169 15.36 17.73 -1.80
C PRO A 169 15.73 17.99 -3.26
N ARG A 170 14.82 17.70 -4.21
CA ARG A 170 15.02 18.10 -5.60
C ARG A 170 14.88 19.62 -5.65
N THR A 171 16.00 20.32 -5.73
CA THR A 171 16.02 21.69 -6.25
C THR A 171 15.34 21.66 -7.62
N PRO A 172 14.33 22.51 -7.88
CA PRO A 172 13.72 22.60 -9.20
C PRO A 172 14.82 22.87 -10.23
N ASN A 173 14.84 22.09 -11.32
CA ASN A 173 15.79 22.35 -12.39
C ASN A 173 15.46 23.69 -13.07
N ALA A 174 16.40 24.24 -13.83
CA ALA A 174 16.25 25.56 -14.47
C ALA A 174 14.96 25.67 -15.32
N PHE A 175 14.58 24.60 -16.03
CA PHE A 175 13.34 24.59 -16.82
C PHE A 175 12.09 24.66 -15.93
N ALA A 176 12.06 23.95 -14.81
CA ALA A 176 10.94 23.99 -13.88
C ALA A 176 10.76 25.38 -13.25
N LEU A 177 11.85 26.10 -12.97
CA LEU A 177 11.80 27.50 -12.54
C LEU A 177 11.26 28.40 -13.66
N PHE A 178 11.79 28.25 -14.87
CA PHE A 178 11.35 29.01 -16.04
C PHE A 178 9.85 28.82 -16.32
N VAL A 179 9.36 27.57 -16.29
CA VAL A 179 7.94 27.28 -16.47
C VAL A 179 7.13 27.95 -15.36
N LYS A 180 7.55 27.87 -14.10
CA LYS A 180 6.84 28.50 -12.97
C LYS A 180 6.70 30.02 -13.16
N GLU A 181 7.76 30.68 -13.62
CA GLU A 181 7.78 32.13 -13.84
C GLU A 181 6.94 32.55 -15.05
N ASN A 182 6.97 31.78 -16.14
CA ASN A 182 6.41 32.20 -17.43
C ASN A 182 5.03 31.62 -17.75
N TYR A 183 4.53 30.64 -16.98
CA TYR A 183 3.28 29.94 -17.29
C TYR A 183 2.05 30.86 -17.31
N GLY A 184 1.95 31.79 -16.36
CA GLY A 184 0.83 32.73 -16.29
C GLY A 184 0.74 33.62 -17.53
N SER A 185 1.89 34.10 -18.00
CA SER A 185 2.01 34.93 -19.21
C SER A 185 1.74 34.13 -20.47
N ALA A 186 2.32 32.92 -20.59
CA ALA A 186 2.12 32.04 -21.74
C ALA A 186 0.68 31.53 -21.88
N LYS A 187 -0.08 31.42 -20.77
CA LYS A 187 -1.50 31.06 -20.81
C LYS A 187 -2.40 32.23 -21.21
N LYS A 188 -2.00 33.47 -20.95
CA LYS A 188 -2.77 34.68 -21.28
C LYS A 188 -2.49 35.21 -22.69
N SER A 189 -1.36 34.85 -23.30
CA SER A 189 -0.95 35.37 -24.61
C SER A 189 -1.87 34.94 -25.76
N LYS A 190 -2.63 33.85 -25.62
CA LYS A 190 -3.68 33.44 -26.56
C LYS A 190 -4.88 32.87 -25.81
N GLU A 191 -6.07 33.25 -26.26
CA GLU A 191 -7.33 32.72 -25.75
C GLU A 191 -7.45 31.20 -25.99
N ASN A 192 -7.97 30.45 -25.01
CA ASN A 192 -8.26 29.00 -25.08
C ASN A 192 -7.07 28.01 -25.24
N LEU A 193 -5.84 28.37 -24.86
CA LEU A 193 -4.74 27.39 -24.84
C LEU A 193 -4.95 26.28 -23.79
N LYS A 194 -4.87 25.02 -24.22
CA LYS A 194 -4.82 23.87 -23.31
C LYS A 194 -3.44 23.79 -22.65
N HIS A 195 -3.37 23.16 -21.48
CA HIS A 195 -2.11 23.00 -20.73
C HIS A 195 -0.96 22.43 -21.58
N LYS A 196 -1.25 21.45 -22.44
CA LYS A 196 -0.29 20.85 -23.36
C LYS A 196 0.37 21.87 -24.30
N ASP A 197 -0.43 22.81 -24.81
CA ASP A 197 0.03 23.81 -25.77
C ASP A 197 0.88 24.88 -25.08
N VAL A 198 0.49 25.28 -23.86
CA VAL A 198 1.29 26.18 -23.01
C VAL A 198 2.66 25.56 -22.70
N MET A 199 2.72 24.28 -22.35
CA MET A 199 3.99 23.59 -22.07
C MET A 199 4.89 23.48 -23.32
N LYS A 200 4.29 23.34 -24.51
CA LYS A 200 5.04 23.33 -25.78
C LYS A 200 5.70 24.69 -26.05
N ILE A 201 4.93 25.77 -25.92
CA ILE A 201 5.43 27.15 -26.08
C ILE A 201 6.56 27.44 -25.09
N LEU A 202 6.38 27.10 -23.82
CA LEU A 202 7.40 27.32 -22.80
C LEU A 202 8.68 26.50 -23.05
N SER A 203 8.55 25.31 -23.63
CA SER A 203 9.71 24.48 -24.00
C SER A 203 10.50 25.12 -25.15
N GLU A 204 9.81 25.63 -26.16
CA GLU A 204 10.42 26.35 -27.29
C GLU A 204 11.10 27.65 -26.82
N GLN A 205 10.44 28.42 -25.96
CA GLN A 205 11.00 29.65 -25.37
C GLN A 205 12.26 29.37 -24.55
N PHE A 206 12.24 28.35 -23.68
CA PHE A 206 13.39 27.98 -22.88
C PHE A 206 14.57 27.48 -23.74
N ALA A 207 14.29 26.75 -24.82
CA ALA A 207 15.31 26.33 -25.79
C ALA A 207 15.94 27.53 -26.48
N ALA A 208 15.14 28.52 -26.91
CA ALA A 208 15.64 29.76 -27.52
C ALA A 208 16.52 30.58 -26.56
N THR A 209 16.17 30.66 -25.27
CA THR A 209 17.00 31.34 -24.25
C THR A 209 18.38 30.68 -24.08
N LYS A 210 18.48 29.36 -24.27
CA LYS A 210 19.77 28.67 -24.26
C LYS A 210 20.63 28.97 -25.49
N ILE A 211 20.00 29.24 -26.63
CA ILE A 211 20.68 29.57 -27.89
C ILE A 211 21.15 31.03 -27.87
N SER A 212 20.35 31.96 -27.35
CA SER A 212 20.72 33.38 -27.27
C SER A 212 21.89 33.65 -26.32
N ASN A 213 22.01 32.89 -25.24
CA ASN A 213 23.12 33.03 -24.28
C ASN A 213 24.44 32.39 -24.76
N ALA A 214 24.46 31.77 -25.94
CA ALA A 214 25.62 31.05 -26.48
C ALA A 214 26.35 31.81 -27.62
N ILE A 215 25.89 33.00 -28.01
CA ILE A 215 26.53 33.81 -29.05
C ILE A 215 27.32 34.92 -28.33
N PRO A 216 28.67 34.93 -28.35
CA PRO A 216 29.45 36.05 -27.87
C PRO A 216 29.23 37.23 -28.83
N GLU A 217 28.86 38.40 -28.31
CA GLU A 217 28.87 39.65 -29.07
C GLU A 217 30.30 39.90 -29.58
N GLU A 218 30.50 39.84 -30.90
CA GLU A 218 31.68 40.40 -31.56
C GLU A 218 31.72 41.90 -31.25
N ARG A 219 32.80 42.35 -30.61
CA ARG A 219 33.11 43.77 -30.46
C ARG A 219 33.85 44.21 -31.72
N ASP A 220 33.36 45.33 -32.27
CA ASP A 220 33.93 46.09 -33.39
C ASP A 220 35.46 46.28 -33.31
#